data_AF-A0A536ANG3-F1
#
_entry.id   AF-A0A536ANG3-F1
#
_cell.length_a   1.000
_cell.length_b   1.000
_cell.length_c   1.000
_cell.angle_alpha   90.00
_cell.angle_beta   90.00
_cell.angle_gamma   90.00
#
_symmetry.space_group_name_H-M   'P 1'
#
loop_
_entity.id
_entity.type
_entity.pdbx_description
1 polymer ?
#
loop_
_entity_poly.entity_id
_entity_poly.type
_entity_poly.pdbx_seq_one_letter_code
_entity_poly.pdbx_strand_id
1 'polypeptide(L)' 'MSVRLRFAPSPTGAIHIGSVRTILYNYLFARQRGGVLILRVEDTDQDRLVAGAIDSIYDGLHWV' A
#
# COMPACT_ATOMS: atom_id res chain seq x y z
N MET A 1 -15.62 -17.41 5.76
CA MET A 1 -14.97 -16.58 4.70
C MET A 1 -13.98 -15.65 5.40
N SER A 2 -12.69 -15.64 5.02
CA SER A 2 -11.68 -14.77 5.67
C SER A 2 -11.70 -13.37 5.03
N VAL A 3 -11.58 -12.31 5.84
CA VAL A 3 -11.51 -10.92 5.36
C VAL A 3 -10.22 -10.71 4.57
N ARG A 4 -10.33 -10.13 3.37
CA ARG A 4 -9.19 -9.82 2.50
C ARG A 4 -9.28 -8.38 2.03
N LEU A 5 -8.22 -7.61 2.30
CA LEU A 5 -8.09 -6.21 1.89
C LEU A 5 -6.86 -6.03 1.03
N ARG A 6 -6.79 -4.93 0.29
CA ARG A 6 -5.57 -4.54 -0.43
C ARG A 6 -5.26 -3.06 -0.30
N PHE A 7 -3.96 -2.74 -0.31
CA PHE A 7 -3.43 -1.42 -0.61
C PHE A 7 -2.76 -1.48 -1.99
N ALA A 8 -3.23 -0.64 -2.92
CA ALA A 8 -2.79 -0.67 -4.30
C ALA A 8 -2.26 0.69 -4.79
N PRO A 9 -1.05 1.09 -4.35
CA PRO A 9 -0.46 2.37 -4.77
C PRO A 9 0.11 2.27 -6.18
N SER A 10 0.06 3.38 -6.92
CA SER A 10 0.80 3.56 -8.16
C SER A 10 2.18 4.16 -7.85
N PRO A 11 3.28 3.71 -8.50
CA PRO A 11 4.65 4.11 -8.18
C PRO A 11 5.01 5.48 -8.78
N THR A 12 4.27 6.52 -8.38
CA THR A 12 4.41 7.88 -8.96
C THR A 12 5.17 8.86 -8.07
N GLY A 13 5.88 8.36 -7.05
CA GLY A 13 6.63 9.16 -6.08
C GLY A 13 6.41 8.71 -4.64
N ALA A 14 6.62 9.62 -3.69
CA ALA A 14 6.52 9.33 -2.26
C ALA A 14 5.09 8.99 -1.81
N ILE A 15 4.98 8.14 -0.79
CA ILE A 15 3.69 7.85 -0.14
C ILE A 15 3.14 9.13 0.50
N HIS A 16 1.90 9.48 0.12
CA HIS A 16 1.19 10.58 0.76
C HIS A 16 0.51 10.12 2.07
N ILE A 17 0.32 11.05 3.01
CA ILE A 17 -0.30 10.77 4.32
C ILE A 17 -1.71 10.15 4.22
N GLY A 18 -2.46 10.47 3.16
CA GLY A 18 -3.76 9.83 2.89
C GLY A 18 -3.65 8.33 2.57
N SER A 19 -2.56 7.91 1.91
CA SER A 19 -2.26 6.51 1.65
C SER A 19 -1.88 5.80 2.94
N VAL A 20 -1.07 6.44 3.79
CA VAL A 20 -0.74 5.93 5.14
C VAL A 20 -2.02 5.69 5.96
N ARG A 21 -2.94 6.66 5.98
CA ARG A 21 -4.23 6.51 6.66
C ARG A 21 -5.03 5.32 6.12
N THR A 22 -5.08 5.18 4.79
CA THR A 22 -5.84 4.11 4.12
C THR A 22 -5.27 2.74 4.46
N ILE A 23 -3.95 2.57 4.39
CA ILE A 23 -3.34 1.28 4.72
C ILE A 23 -3.46 0.97 6.21
N LEU A 24 -3.32 1.96 7.10
CA LEU A 24 -3.50 1.77 8.54
C LEU A 24 -4.90 1.26 8.89
N TYR A 25 -5.95 1.85 8.31
CA TYR A 25 -7.32 1.39 8.53
C TYR A 25 -7.54 -0.03 8.02
N ASN A 26 -7.04 -0.33 6.83
CA ASN A 26 -7.14 -1.67 6.26
C ASN A 26 -6.38 -2.71 7.09
N TYR A 27 -5.19 -2.36 7.57
CA TYR A 27 -4.37 -3.22 8.42
C TYR A 27 -5.05 -3.52 9.74
N LEU A 28 -5.55 -2.49 10.45
CA LEU A 28 -6.24 -2.65 11.72
C LEU A 28 -7.52 -3.47 11.56
N PHE A 29 -8.31 -3.23 10.51
CA PHE A 29 -9.52 -3.99 10.23
C PHE A 29 -9.23 -5.45 9.90
N ALA A 30 -8.25 -5.72 9.03
CA ALA A 30 -7.81 -7.09 8.73
C ALA A 30 -7.35 -7.80 10.00
N ARG A 31 -6.50 -7.15 10.81
CA ARG A 31 -6.00 -7.71 12.07
C ARG A 31 -7.12 -8.02 13.07
N GLN A 32 -8.07 -7.10 13.25
CA GLN A 32 -9.22 -7.31 14.13
C GLN A 32 -10.09 -8.51 13.71
N ARG A 33 -10.15 -8.79 12.40
CA ARG A 33 -10.99 -9.86 11.84
C ARG A 33 -10.22 -11.15 11.55
N GLY A 34 -8.93 -11.26 11.92
CA GLY A 34 -8.09 -12.41 11.54
C GLY A 34 -7.97 -12.59 10.01
N GLY A 35 -8.02 -11.47 9.28
CA GLY A 35 -7.93 -11.41 7.82
C GLY A 35 -6.51 -11.14 7.31
N VAL A 36 -6.43 -10.86 6.01
CA VAL A 36 -5.16 -10.61 5.31
C VAL A 36 -5.22 -9.25 4.60
N LEU A 37 -4.11 -8.50 4.66
CA LEU A 37 -3.88 -7.30 3.88
C LEU A 37 -2.82 -7.61 2.80
N ILE A 38 -3.12 -7.27 1.55
CA ILE A 38 -2.26 -7.50 0.40
C ILE A 38 -1.71 -6.17 -0.12
N LEU A 39 -0.40 -6.08 -0.33
CA LEU A 39 0.22 -5.01 -1.09
C LEU A 39 0.22 -5.37 -2.58
N ARG A 40 -0.26 -4.46 -3.44
CA ARG A 40 -0.23 -4.63 -4.90
C ARG A 40 0.23 -3.34 -5.56
N VAL A 41 1.45 -3.30 -6.08
CA VAL A 41 1.92 -2.12 -6.83
C VAL A 41 1.17 -2.05 -8.17
N GLU A 42 0.65 -0.88 -8.53
CA GLU A 42 -0.03 -0.63 -9.80
C GLU A 42 0.90 0.12 -10.75
N ASP A 43 1.77 -0.64 -11.42
CA ASP A 43 2.88 -0.20 -12.28
C ASP A 43 2.58 -0.30 -13.78
N THR A 44 1.30 -0.43 -14.16
CA THR A 44 0.92 -0.60 -15.57
C THR A 44 1.12 0.67 -16.41
N ASP A 45 1.13 1.83 -15.78
CA ASP A 45 1.39 3.12 -16.44
C ASP A 45 2.89 3.44 -16.37
N GLN A 46 3.60 3.17 -17.46
CA GLN A 46 5.05 3.35 -17.55
C GLN A 46 5.46 4.83 -17.61
N ASP A 47 4.61 5.71 -18.13
CA ASP A 47 4.91 7.16 -18.24
C ASP A 47 4.92 7.82 -16.85
N ARG A 48 4.22 7.24 -15.88
CA ARG A 48 4.13 7.71 -14.50
C ARG A 48 5.07 7.00 -13.54
N LEU A 49 5.81 5.99 -14.01
CA LEU A 49 6.70 5.20 -13.18
C LEU A 49 7.95 6.02 -12.83
N VAL A 50 8.09 6.31 -11.54
CA VAL A 50 9.26 7.03 -11.02
C VAL A 50 10.26 6.02 -10.45
N ALA A 51 11.52 6.10 -10.90
CA ALA A 51 12.59 5.25 -10.39
C ALA A 51 12.72 5.40 -8.86
N GLY A 52 12.78 4.28 -8.14
CA GLY A 52 12.84 4.24 -6.67
C GLY A 52 11.52 4.49 -5.94
N ALA A 53 10.41 4.77 -6.65
CA ALA A 53 9.11 4.95 -6.00
C ALA A 53 8.60 3.65 -5.36
N ILE A 54 8.91 2.50 -5.95
CA ILE A 54 8.58 1.19 -5.37
C ILE A 54 9.31 0.97 -4.05
N ASP A 55 10.61 1.28 -3.99
CA ASP A 55 11.40 1.18 -2.76
C ASP A 55 10.87 2.14 -1.69
N SER A 56 10.53 3.37 -2.08
CA SER A 56 9.90 4.34 -1.18
C SER A 56 8.56 3.86 -0.63
N ILE A 57 7.78 3.10 -1.42
CA ILE A 57 6.56 2.45 -0.94
C ILE A 57 6.92 1.41 0.14
N TYR A 58 7.88 0.53 -0.10
CA TYR A 58 8.29 -0.47 0.89
C TYR A 58 8.81 0.18 2.17
N ASP A 59 9.70 1.17 2.07
CA ASP A 59 10.27 1.89 3.22
C ASP A 59 9.18 2.60 4.02
N GLY A 60 8.27 3.29 3.33
CA GLY A 60 7.16 3.99 3.97
C GLY A 60 6.21 3.04 4.70
N LEU A 61 6.00 1.82 4.17
CA LEU A 61 5.19 0.81 4.84
C LEU A 61 5.92 0.10 5.98
N HIS A 62 7.25 -0.04 5.89
CA HIS A 62 8.08 -0.60 6.96
C HIS A 62 8.20 0.35 8.17
N TRP A 63 8.14 1.66 7.93
CA TRP A 63 8.20 2.67 8.98
C TRP A 63 6.93 2.74 9.85
N VAL A 64 5.77 2.40 9.27
CA VAL A 64 4.45 2.45 9.91
C VAL A 64 4.17 1.19 10.74
#